data_AF-U9U327-F1
#
_entry.id   AF-U9U327-F1
#
_cell.length_a   1.000
_cell.length_b   1.000
_cell.length_c   1.000
_cell.angle_alpha   90.00
_cell.angle_beta   90.00
_cell.angle_gamma   90.00
#
_symmetry.space_group_name_H-M   'P 1'
#
loop_
_entity.id
_entity.type
_entity.pdbx_description
1 polymer ?
#
loop_
_entity_poly.entity_id
_entity_poly.type
_entity_poly.pdbx_seq_one_letter_code
_entity_poly.pdbx_strand_id
1 'polypeptide(L)'
;MPHLDSIKACAESAAACTNCAEMAGQEGCSKKCRANAALASCTAQLLSIDAPQLDSMIELTMNSAQTCADHCGKHSADHCKAC
;
A
#
# COMPACT_ATOMS: atom_id res chain seq x y z
N MET A 1 -2.96 -11.91 -18.26
CA MET A 1 -2.90 -12.42 -16.88
C MET A 1 -4.18 -12.00 -16.19
N PRO A 2 -4.91 -12.91 -15.54
CA PRO A 2 -5.93 -12.47 -14.58
C PRO A 2 -5.26 -11.51 -13.58
N HIS A 3 -5.98 -10.47 -13.16
CA HIS A 3 -5.54 -9.48 -12.16
C HIS A 3 -4.40 -8.50 -12.55
N LEU A 4 -4.04 -8.34 -13.83
CA LEU A 4 -2.96 -7.43 -14.23
C LEU A 4 -3.11 -6.00 -13.67
N ASP A 5 -4.33 -5.45 -13.74
CA ASP A 5 -4.62 -4.11 -13.22
C ASP A 5 -4.50 -4.04 -11.69
N SER A 6 -4.93 -5.08 -10.98
CA SER A 6 -4.81 -5.17 -9.52
C SER A 6 -3.36 -5.30 -9.06
N ILE A 7 -2.55 -6.08 -9.78
CA ILE A 7 -1.11 -6.20 -9.53
C ILE A 7 -0.44 -4.84 -9.70
N LYS A 8 -0.76 -4.14 -10.79
CA LYS A 8 -0.22 -2.80 -11.06
C LYS A 8 -0.61 -1.80 -9.96
N ALA A 9 -1.88 -1.77 -9.56
CA ALA A 9 -2.36 -0.90 -8.49
C ALA A 9 -1.66 -1.18 -7.15
N CYS A 10 -1.47 -2.46 -6.80
CA CYS A 10 -0.74 -2.86 -5.60
C CYS A 10 0.73 -2.42 -5.65
N ALA A 11 1.40 -2.58 -6.79
CA ALA A 11 2.78 -2.16 -6.97
C ALA A 11 2.95 -0.63 -6.88
N GLU A 12 2.04 0.12 -7.49
CA GLU A 12 2.02 1.59 -7.42
C GLU A 12 1.77 2.08 -5.98
N SER A 13 0.79 1.48 -5.28
CA SER A 13 0.52 1.78 -3.86
C SER A 13 1.73 1.47 -2.97
N ALA A 14 2.39 0.33 -3.20
CA ALA A 14 3.59 -0.04 -2.45
C ALA A 14 4.74 0.95 -2.65
N ALA A 15 4.97 1.38 -3.89
CA ALA A 15 6.00 2.37 -4.21
C ALA A 15 5.71 3.73 -3.55
N ALA A 16 4.48 4.23 -3.67
CA ALA A 16 4.08 5.51 -3.08
C ALA A 16 4.20 5.50 -1.54
N CYS A 17 3.72 4.41 -0.92
CA CYS A 17 3.83 4.21 0.53
C CYS A 17 5.29 4.08 1.00
N THR A 18 6.13 3.35 0.26
CA THR A 18 7.56 3.22 0.60
C THR A 18 8.25 4.58 0.58
N ASN A 19 8.05 5.36 -0.48
CA ASN A 19 8.59 6.71 -0.60
C ASN A 19 8.09 7.63 0.52
N CYS A 20 6.78 7.62 0.82
CA CYS A 20 6.23 8.40 1.91
C CYS A 20 6.83 8.02 3.27
N ALA A 21 7.08 6.73 3.51
CA ALA A 21 7.70 6.28 4.74
C ALA A 21 9.17 6.67 4.90
N GLU A 22 9.92 6.71 3.80
CA GLU A 22 11.31 7.16 3.79
C GLU A 22 11.39 8.67 4.06
N MET A 23 10.51 9.44 3.40
CA MET A 23 10.48 10.90 3.52
C MET A 23 9.96 11.39 4.88
N ALA A 24 8.97 10.70 5.47
CA ALA A 24 8.42 11.07 6.77
C ALA A 24 9.37 10.75 7.95
N GLY A 25 10.36 9.87 7.77
CA GLY A 25 11.31 9.50 8.81
C GLY A 25 10.73 8.54 9.88
N GLN A 26 11.06 8.74 11.16
CA GLN A 26 10.56 7.93 12.29
C GLN A 26 9.22 8.45 12.85
N GLU A 27 8.84 9.68 12.49
CA GLU A 27 7.62 10.35 12.98
C GLU A 27 6.56 10.45 11.87
N GLY A 28 5.30 10.70 12.23
CA GLY A 28 4.21 10.87 11.25
C GLY A 28 3.71 9.57 10.59
N CYS A 29 3.67 9.54 9.26
CA CYS A 29 3.01 8.47 8.49
C CYS A 29 3.81 7.17 8.34
N SER A 30 5.11 7.20 8.64
CA SER A 30 6.06 6.14 8.28
C SER A 30 5.63 4.73 8.64
N LYS A 31 5.15 4.51 9.87
CA LYS A 31 4.71 3.18 10.32
C LYS A 31 3.53 2.64 9.51
N LYS A 32 2.53 3.48 9.21
CA LYS A 32 1.34 3.06 8.45
C LYS A 32 1.68 2.83 6.99
N CYS A 33 2.48 3.72 6.40
CA CYS A 33 2.94 3.57 5.03
C CYS A 33 3.78 2.30 4.84
N ARG A 34 4.71 1.98 5.76
CA ARG A 34 5.49 0.72 5.68
C ARG A 34 4.60 -0.52 5.76
N ALA A 35 3.61 -0.52 6.67
CA ALA A 35 2.68 -1.63 6.79
C ALA A 35 1.87 -1.82 5.50
N ASN A 36 1.33 -0.73 4.95
CA ASN A 36 0.58 -0.79 3.71
C ASN A 36 1.44 -1.19 2.51
N ALA A 37 2.67 -0.68 2.41
CA ALA A 37 3.60 -1.07 1.35
C ALA A 37 3.92 -2.56 1.37
N ALA A 38 4.14 -3.13 2.56
CA ALA A 38 4.38 -4.56 2.72
C ALA A 38 3.15 -5.39 2.33
N LEU A 39 1.95 -4.98 2.76
CA LEU A 39 0.70 -5.66 2.42
C LEU A 39 0.42 -5.60 0.92
N ALA A 40 0.53 -4.43 0.30
CA ALA A 40 0.33 -4.26 -1.14
C ALA A 40 1.36 -5.06 -1.95
N SER A 41 2.63 -5.08 -1.54
CA SER A 41 3.66 -5.90 -2.19
C SER A 41 3.36 -7.40 -2.10
N CYS A 42 2.95 -7.87 -0.91
CA CYS A 42 2.57 -9.26 -0.69
C CYS A 42 1.36 -9.63 -1.56
N THR A 43 0.32 -8.79 -1.57
CA THR A 43 -0.90 -9.02 -2.35
C THR A 43 -0.61 -9.03 -3.84
N ALA A 44 0.27 -8.16 -4.36
CA ALA A 44 0.71 -8.22 -5.76
C ALA A 44 1.38 -9.57 -6.11
N GLN A 45 2.24 -10.08 -5.22
CA GLN A 45 2.89 -11.39 -5.41
C GLN A 45 1.87 -12.52 -5.39
N LEU A 46 0.93 -12.52 -4.43
CA LEU A 46 -0.13 -13.52 -4.33
C LEU A 46 -1.07 -13.49 -5.55
N LEU A 47 -1.37 -12.30 -6.08
CA LEU A 47 -2.18 -12.13 -7.30
C LEU A 47 -1.46 -12.73 -8.52
N SER A 48 -0.13 -12.59 -8.59
CA SER A 48 0.66 -13.12 -9.71
C SER A 48 0.71 -14.65 -9.77
N ILE A 49 0.46 -15.32 -8.65
CA ILE A 49 0.46 -16.79 -8.54
C ILE A 49 -0.93 -17.38 -8.31
N ASP A 50 -1.99 -16.56 -8.34
CA ASP A 50 -3.37 -16.94 -8.06
C ASP A 50 -3.52 -17.73 -6.74
N ALA A 51 -2.99 -17.14 -5.66
CA ALA A 51 -2.94 -17.82 -4.36
C ALA A 51 -4.33 -18.04 -3.73
N PRO A 52 -4.57 -19.14 -3.00
CA PRO A 52 -5.87 -19.43 -2.41
C PRO A 52 -6.28 -18.48 -1.28
N GLN A 53 -5.35 -17.70 -0.71
CA GLN A 53 -5.61 -16.74 0.36
C GLN A 53 -5.97 -15.34 -0.15
N LEU A 54 -6.16 -15.17 -1.47
CA LEU A 54 -6.28 -13.87 -2.12
C LEU A 54 -7.41 -13.01 -1.56
N ASP A 55 -8.61 -13.56 -1.38
CA ASP A 55 -9.76 -12.78 -0.91
C ASP A 55 -9.47 -12.12 0.46
N SER A 56 -8.93 -12.88 1.40
CA SER A 56 -8.56 -12.35 2.73
C SER A 56 -7.42 -11.34 2.66
N MET A 57 -6.45 -11.55 1.77
CA MET A 57 -5.32 -10.63 1.61
C MET A 57 -5.71 -9.33 0.91
N ILE A 58 -6.62 -9.39 -0.07
CA ILE A 58 -7.18 -8.22 -0.74
C ILE A 58 -7.95 -7.37 0.28
N GLU A 59 -8.83 -7.98 1.07
CA GLU A 59 -9.59 -7.26 2.11
C GLU A 59 -8.67 -6.56 3.11
N LEU A 60 -7.68 -7.28 3.65
CA LEU A 60 -6.71 -6.73 4.59
C LEU A 60 -5.91 -5.57 3.96
N THR A 61 -5.50 -5.73 2.71
CA THR A 61 -4.74 -4.71 1.98
C THR A 61 -5.58 -3.47 1.72
N MET A 62 -6.85 -3.62 1.33
CA MET A 62 -7.76 -2.49 1.11
C MET A 62 -8.01 -1.72 2.41
N ASN A 63 -8.26 -2.43 3.52
CA ASN A 63 -8.47 -1.80 4.83
C ASN A 63 -7.23 -1.03 5.30
N SER A 64 -6.04 -1.61 5.09
CA SER A 64 -4.76 -0.95 5.37
C SER A 64 -4.55 0.27 4.46
N ALA A 65 -4.86 0.17 3.17
CA ALA A 65 -4.69 1.24 2.20
C ALA A 65 -5.58 2.43 2.54
N GLN A 66 -6.85 2.18 2.87
CA GLN A 66 -7.77 3.24 3.32
C GLN A 66 -7.24 3.93 4.59
N THR A 67 -6.81 3.15 5.58
CA THR A 67 -6.25 3.70 6.83
C THR A 67 -4.98 4.51 6.58
N CYS A 68 -4.16 4.10 5.61
CA CYS A 68 -2.96 4.82 5.20
C CYS A 68 -3.34 6.16 4.53
N ALA A 69 -4.23 6.13 3.55
CA ALA A 69 -4.72 7.30 2.84
C ALA A 69 -5.38 8.32 3.78
N ASP A 70 -6.24 7.88 4.69
CA ASP A 70 -6.89 8.75 5.69
C ASP A 70 -5.89 9.42 6.62
N HIS A 71 -4.77 8.76 6.89
CA HIS A 71 -3.72 9.32 7.74
C HIS A 71 -2.81 10.28 6.96
N CYS A 72 -2.35 9.88 5.77
CA CYS A 72 -1.55 10.71 4.88
C CYS A 72 -2.30 11.96 4.41
N GLY A 73 -3.59 11.85 4.14
CA GLY A 73 -4.45 12.96 3.72
C GLY A 73 -4.63 14.07 4.76
N LYS A 74 -4.20 13.85 6.01
CA LYS A 74 -4.15 14.89 7.05
C LYS A 74 -2.91 15.78 6.92
N HIS A 75 -1.96 15.42 6.08
CA HIS A 75 -0.70 16.13 5.91
C HIS A 75 -0.62 16.78 4.52
N SER A 76 0.10 17.89 4.44
CA SER A 76 0.21 18.71 3.23
C SER A 76 1.48 18.46 2.41
N ALA A 77 2.39 17.61 2.90
CA ALA A 77 3.63 17.27 2.21
C ALA A 77 3.35 16.47 0.93
N ASP A 78 4.12 16.71 -0.13
CA ASP A 78 3.83 16.11 -1.45
C ASP A 78 3.95 14.58 -1.44
N HIS A 79 4.89 14.03 -0.66
CA HIS A 79 4.98 12.59 -0.46
C HIS A 79 3.75 12.00 0.25
N CYS A 80 3.03 12.78 1.06
CA CYS A 80 1.77 12.36 1.69
C CYS A 80 0.58 12.50 0.74
N LYS A 81 0.59 13.45 -0.21
CA LYS A 81 -0.49 13.58 -1.21
C LYS A 81 -0.42 12.52 -2.30
N ALA A 82 0.80 12.13 -2.68
CA ALA A 82 1.03 11.08 -3.65
C ALA A 82 0.78 9.67 -3.09
N CYS A 83 0.83 9.53 -1.75
CA CYS A 83 0.62 8.31 -0.99
C CYS A 83 -0.85 8.11 -0.63
#